data_AF-A0A0C3JIU6-F1
#
_entry.id   AF-A0A0C3JIU6-F1
#
_cell.length_a   1.000
_cell.length_b   1.000
_cell.length_c   1.000
_cell.angle_alpha   90.00
_cell.angle_beta   90.00
_cell.angle_gamma   90.00
#
_symmetry.space_group_name_H-M   'P 1'
#
loop_
_entity.id
_entity.type
_entity.pdbx_description
1 polymer ?
#
loop_
_entity_poly.entity_id
_entity_poly.type
_entity_poly.pdbx_seq_one_letter_code
_entity_poly.pdbx_strand_id
1 'polypeptide(L)' 'MELAAPVGEVDEGAKRADWTAEETTALIKYLHVHRSECADAGNFRQVTYVNAAEHIRPLHRT' A
#
# COMPACT_ATOMS: atom_id res chain seq x y z
N MET A 1 -6.11 -16.56 -28.65
CA MET A 1 -7.07 -16.04 -27.65
C MET A 1 -6.25 -15.51 -26.50
N GLU A 2 -6.07 -14.20 -26.42
CA GLU A 2 -5.38 -13.55 -25.30
C GLU A 2 -6.46 -13.16 -24.28
N LEU A 3 -6.45 -13.83 -23.12
CA LEU A 3 -7.31 -13.49 -21.98
C LEU A 3 -6.68 -12.27 -21.29
N ALA A 4 -7.08 -11.07 -21.73
CA ALA A 4 -6.84 -9.86 -20.97
C ALA A 4 -7.56 -10.00 -19.62
N ALA A 5 -6.79 -10.11 -18.54
CA ALA A 5 -7.32 -10.05 -17.18
C ALA A 5 -8.11 -8.73 -17.03
N PRO A 6 -9.25 -8.73 -16.32
CA PRO A 6 -9.96 -7.48 -16.07
C PRO A 6 -9.02 -6.55 -15.30
N VAL A 7 -8.60 -5.46 -15.97
CA VAL A 7 -8.05 -4.28 -15.31
C VAL A 7 -9.08 -3.91 -14.26
N GLY A 8 -8.74 -4.12 -12.99
CA GLY A 8 -9.68 -3.98 -11.88
C GLY A 8 -10.44 -2.67 -12.03
N GLU A 9 -11.77 -2.74 -11.98
CA GLU A 9 -12.62 -1.56 -11.88
C GLU A 9 -12.07 -0.69 -10.73
N VAL A 10 -11.44 0.42 -11.10
CA VAL A 10 -11.20 1.51 -10.16
C VAL A 10 -12.58 2.06 -9.83
N ASP A 11 -13.11 1.64 -8.68
CA ASP A 11 -14.32 2.22 -8.10
C ASP A 11 -14.06 3.73 -7.90
N GLU A 12 -14.44 4.54 -8.89
CA GLU A 12 -14.31 6.00 -8.84
C GLU A 12 -15.17 6.62 -7.72
N GLY A 13 -16.04 5.83 -7.09
CA GLY A 13 -16.81 6.19 -5.90
C GLY A 13 -16.13 5.87 -4.56
N ALA A 14 -15.01 5.14 -4.56
CA ALA A 14 -14.25 4.87 -3.35
C ALA A 14 -13.68 6.21 -2.83
N LYS A 15 -14.07 6.60 -1.60
CA LYS A 15 -13.47 7.73 -0.90
C LYS A 15 -11.95 7.61 -1.01
N ARG A 16 -11.34 8.50 -1.79
CA ARG A 16 -9.88 8.59 -1.87
C ARG A 16 -9.41 8.77 -0.43
N ALA A 17 -8.51 7.89 -0.01
CA ALA A 17 -7.97 8.02 1.32
C ALA A 17 -7.23 9.36 1.43
N ASP A 18 -7.55 10.14 2.46
CA ASP A 18 -6.98 11.47 2.71
C ASP A 18 -5.58 11.33 3.34
N TRP A 19 -4.64 10.79 2.56
CA TRP A 19 -3.25 10.61 3.01
C TRP A 19 -2.53 11.95 3.07
N THR A 20 -1.92 12.23 4.21
CA THR A 20 -0.97 13.33 4.35
C THR A 20 0.37 12.99 3.69
N ALA A 21 1.16 14.03 3.40
CA ALA A 21 2.53 13.85 2.90
C ALA A 21 3.42 13.08 3.91
N GLU A 22 3.13 13.20 5.21
CA GLU A 22 3.86 12.52 6.28
C GLU A 22 3.55 11.02 6.28
N GLU A 23 2.27 10.63 6.23
CA GLU A 23 1.84 9.23 6.14
C GLU A 23 2.36 8.57 4.86
N THR A 24 2.29 9.28 3.73
CA THR A 24 2.82 8.79 2.44
C THR A 24 4.33 8.56 2.51
N THR A 25 5.06 9.51 3.11
CA THR A 25 6.51 9.39 3.28
C THR A 25 6.88 8.24 4.21
N ALA A 26 6.13 8.06 5.31
CA ALA A 26 6.33 6.97 6.25
C ALA A 26 6.08 5.61 5.58
N LEU A 27 5.03 5.48 4.77
CA LEU A 27 4.74 4.27 4.01
C LEU A 27 5.89 3.92 3.04
N ILE A 28 6.33 4.89 2.22
CA ILE A 28 7.41 4.66 1.25
C ILE A 28 8.70 4.24 1.95
N LYS A 29 9.06 4.93 3.05
CA LYS A 29 10.24 4.57 3.85
C LYS A 29 10.12 3.16 4.43
N TYR A 30 8.96 2.83 4.98
CA TYR A 30 8.71 1.52 5.56
C TYR A 30 8.88 0.41 4.51
N LEU A 31 8.22 0.54 3.36
CA LEU A 31 8.32 -0.42 2.26
C LEU A 31 9.75 -0.52 1.71
N HIS A 32 10.48 0.61 1.61
CA HIS A 32 11.86 0.60 1.15
C HIS A 32 12.79 -0.17 2.10
N VAL A 33 12.63 0.01 3.42
CA VAL A 33 13.39 -0.73 4.44
C VAL A 33 13.09 -2.23 4.38
N HIS A 34 11.83 -2.60 4.16
CA HIS A 34 11.37 -4.00 4.13
C HIS A 34 11.39 -4.60 2.71
N ARG A 35 12.08 -3.98 1.74
CA ARG A 35 12.09 -4.42 0.32
C ARG A 35 12.54 -5.86 0.10
N SER A 36 13.29 -6.44 1.03
CA SER A 36 13.70 -7.85 1.00
C SER A 36 12.55 -8.81 1.33
N GLU A 37 11.45 -8.31 1.87
CA GLU A 37 10.23 -9.07 2.19
C GLU A 37 9.23 -9.09 1.03
N CYS A 38 9.56 -8.44 -0.10
CA CYS A 38 8.82 -8.56 -1.34
C CYS A 38 8.73 -10.04 -1.76
N ALA A 39 7.54 -10.47 -2.15
CA ALA A 39 7.33 -11.77 -2.76
C ALA A 39 7.91 -11.78 -4.19
N ASP A 40 8.09 -12.98 -4.75
CA ASP A 40 8.71 -13.20 -6.07
C ASP A 40 8.00 -12.46 -7.23
N ALA A 41 6.74 -12.08 -7.03
CA ALA A 41 5.95 -11.28 -7.97
C ALA A 41 6.22 -9.76 -7.90
N GLY A 42 7.16 -9.30 -7.07
CA GLY A 42 7.45 -7.88 -6.86
C GLY A 42 6.47 -7.14 -5.94
N ASN A 43 5.44 -7.83 -5.44
CA ASN A 43 4.50 -7.30 -4.47
C ASN A 43 4.88 -7.68 -3.04
N PHE A 44 4.57 -6.82 -2.08
CA PHE A 44 4.74 -7.16 -0.66
C PHE A 44 3.69 -8.17 -0.20
N ARG A 45 4.05 -9.01 0.76
CA ARG A 45 3.06 -9.88 1.44
C ARG A 45 2.08 -9.02 2.23
N GLN A 46 0.85 -9.51 2.39
CA GLN A 46 -0.21 -8.83 3.15
C GLN A 46 0.25 -8.41 4.57
N VAL A 47 1.06 -9.24 5.23
CA VAL A 47 1.64 -8.95 6.56
C VAL A 47 2.46 -7.65 6.56
N THR A 48 3.16 -7.34 5.47
CA THR A 48 3.96 -6.11 5.33
C THR A 48 3.07 -4.87 5.32
N TYR A 49 1.92 -4.94 4.64
CA TYR A 49 0.96 -3.84 4.60
C TYR A 49 0.28 -3.64 5.97
N VAL A 50 -0.02 -4.73 6.69
CA VAL A 50 -0.55 -4.65 8.07
C VAL A 50 0.45 -3.98 9.01
N ASN A 51 1.72 -4.39 8.95
CA ASN A 51 2.76 -3.80 9.78
C ASN A 51 3.05 -2.34 9.40
N ALA A 52 3.00 -2.01 8.11
CA ALA A 52 3.10 -0.62 7.64
C ALA A 52 1.95 0.23 8.19
N ALA A 53 0.72 -0.28 8.17
CA ALA A 53 -0.44 0.42 8.71
C ALA A 53 -0.29 0.70 10.22
N GLU A 54 0.15 -0.28 11.02
CA GLU A 54 0.45 -0.06 12.44
C GLU A 54 1.58 0.96 12.66
N HIS A 55 2.60 0.96 11.78
CA HIS A 55 3.69 1.94 11.82
C HIS A 55 3.22 3.37 11.54
N ILE A 56 2.24 3.53 10.64
CA ILE A 56 1.72 4.84 10.19
C ILE A 56 0.61 5.35 11.11
N ARG A 57 -0.10 4.45 11.80
CA ARG A 57 -1.23 4.78 12.70
C ARG A 57 -0.99 5.96 13.67
N PRO A 58 0.20 6.18 14.26
CA PRO A 58 0.44 7.34 15.13
C PRO A 58 0.43 8.69 14.39
N LEU A 59 0.66 8.69 13.08
CA LEU A 59 0.66 9.89 12.22
C LEU A 59 -0.75 10.28 11.80
N HIS A 60 -1.70 9.35 11.94
CA HIS A 60 -3.10 9.59 11.65
C HIS A 60 -3.70 10.45 12.77
N ARG A 61 -3.77 11.76 12.54
CA ARG A 61 -4.48 12.69 13.43
C ARG A 61 -5.94 12.74 13.02
N THR A 62 -6.80 12.11 13.82
CA THR A 62 -8.26 12.27 13.77
C THR A 62 -8.69 13.65 14.24
#